data_AF-A0AA95N2M3-F1
#
_entry.id   AF-A0AA95N2M3-F1
#
_cell.length_a   1.000
_cell.length_b   1.000
_cell.length_c   1.000
_cell.angle_alpha   90.00
_cell.angle_beta   90.00
_cell.angle_gamma   90.00
#
_symmetry.space_group_name_H-M   'P 1'
#
loop_
_entity.id
_entity.type
_entity.pdbx_description
1 polymer ?
#
loop_
_entity_poly.entity_id
_entity_poly.type
_entity_poly.pdbx_seq_one_letter_code
_entity_poly.pdbx_strand_id
1 'polypeptide(L)'
;MGMNDMIHFFRQMSGRLGSNIYAGVQGHANMQNISFIRQLQKEVKESNCLDTPLHELKVVVFDLETTGFYPEKGDRVISIGAIKMIGHRIKETETFYSLVHSPDSLSDEISVLTNITAEDLQSAPLASEVLMEFFRFVQNHALVAHHSKHEQSFMQKMTWDLLKTRFEHRIIDTSFLLRLSNPSIKSLPLEVVCKECGIEITNRHHALGDAKLTAHIWGHYLELAQMKGYKNLREVYEYLAKIR
;
A
#
# COMPACT_ATOMS: atom_id res chain seq x y z
N MET A 1 -29.25 32.78 -35.77
CA MET A 1 -29.27 32.61 -34.30
C MET A 1 -27.87 32.19 -33.87
N GLY A 2 -27.28 32.95 -32.95
CA GLY A 2 -25.86 32.87 -32.63
C GLY A 2 -25.54 31.76 -31.63
N MET A 3 -24.27 31.34 -31.58
CA MET A 3 -23.76 30.26 -30.71
C MET A 3 -24.07 30.48 -29.20
N ASN A 4 -24.33 31.72 -28.79
CA ASN A 4 -24.75 32.07 -27.42
C ASN A 4 -26.20 31.69 -27.08
N ASP A 5 -27.10 31.57 -28.06
CA ASP A 5 -28.49 31.14 -27.83
C ASP A 5 -28.57 29.63 -27.53
N MET A 6 -27.65 28.85 -28.08
CA MET A 6 -27.55 27.40 -27.84
C MET A 6 -27.02 27.09 -26.43
N ILE A 7 -26.08 27.92 -25.94
CA ILE A 7 -25.54 27.82 -24.58
C ILE A 7 -26.61 28.21 -23.54
N HIS A 8 -27.45 29.21 -23.84
CA HIS A 8 -28.58 29.56 -22.97
C HIS A 8 -29.68 28.49 -22.96
N PHE A 9 -29.94 27.81 -24.07
CA PHE A 9 -30.88 26.68 -24.13
C PHE A 9 -30.39 25.49 -23.29
N PHE A 10 -29.10 25.14 -23.36
CA PHE A 10 -28.52 24.06 -22.55
C PHE A 10 -28.46 24.40 -21.05
N ARG A 11 -28.28 25.67 -20.68
CA ARG A 11 -28.28 26.11 -19.27
C ARG A 11 -29.67 26.11 -18.63
N GLN A 12 -30.74 26.15 -19.42
CA GLN A 12 -32.12 26.07 -18.90
C GLN A 12 -32.64 24.63 -18.80
N MET A 13 -32.06 23.69 -19.56
CA MET A 13 -32.41 22.26 -19.51
C MET A 13 -31.62 21.45 -18.47
N SER A 14 -30.58 22.01 -17.84
CA SER A 14 -29.82 21.35 -16.77
C SER A 14 -30.52 21.35 -15.41
N GLY A 15 -31.75 21.86 -15.34
CA GLY A 15 -32.46 22.08 -14.07
C GLY A 15 -33.28 20.90 -13.55
N ARG A 16 -33.54 19.82 -14.30
CA ARG A 16 -34.45 18.76 -13.80
C ARG A 16 -34.44 17.37 -14.45
N LEU A 17 -33.48 17.03 -15.31
CA LEU A 17 -33.32 15.65 -15.79
C LEU A 17 -31.88 15.19 -15.68
N GLY A 18 -31.59 14.33 -14.71
CA GLY A 18 -30.30 13.66 -14.63
C GLY A 18 -29.92 13.01 -13.28
N SER A 19 -30.71 13.13 -12.21
CA SER A 19 -30.36 12.50 -10.93
C SER A 19 -30.52 10.97 -10.93
N ASN A 20 -31.39 10.42 -11.76
CA ASN A 20 -31.74 8.98 -11.72
C ASN A 20 -30.81 8.07 -12.53
N ILE A 21 -30.04 8.60 -13.49
CA ILE A 21 -29.09 7.77 -14.27
C ILE A 21 -27.74 7.67 -13.52
N TYR A 22 -27.27 8.77 -12.92
CA TYR A 22 -26.05 8.77 -12.11
C TYR A 22 -26.19 7.95 -10.82
N ALA A 23 -27.35 7.97 -10.16
CA ALA A 23 -27.61 7.13 -8.98
C ALA A 23 -27.65 5.62 -9.32
N GLY A 24 -28.10 5.26 -10.53
CA GLY A 24 -28.11 3.86 -10.99
C GLY A 24 -26.70 3.33 -11.26
N VAL A 25 -25.86 4.10 -11.97
CA VAL A 25 -24.46 3.72 -12.26
C VAL A 25 -23.61 3.73 -10.98
N GLN A 26 -23.74 4.74 -10.11
CA GLN A 26 -23.10 4.74 -8.80
C GLN A 26 -23.62 3.62 -7.90
N GLY A 27 -24.92 3.30 -7.93
CA GLY A 27 -25.50 2.19 -7.16
C GLY A 27 -24.95 0.82 -7.57
N HIS A 28 -24.80 0.58 -8.87
CA HIS A 28 -24.22 -0.67 -9.40
C HIS A 28 -22.71 -0.77 -9.17
N ALA A 29 -21.94 0.29 -9.43
CA ALA A 29 -20.51 0.33 -9.14
C ALA A 29 -20.23 0.17 -7.63
N ASN A 30 -21.05 0.81 -6.79
CA ASN A 30 -20.97 0.66 -5.34
C ASN A 30 -21.31 -0.78 -4.90
N MET A 31 -22.31 -1.42 -5.50
CA MET A 31 -22.66 -2.82 -5.17
C MET A 31 -21.58 -3.83 -5.59
N GLN A 32 -20.97 -3.63 -6.77
CA GLN A 32 -19.84 -4.46 -7.24
C GLN A 32 -18.59 -4.25 -6.38
N ASN A 33 -18.33 -3.03 -5.93
CA ASN A 33 -17.23 -2.76 -4.99
C ASN A 33 -17.50 -3.39 -3.63
N ILE A 34 -18.73 -3.28 -3.10
CA ILE A 34 -19.11 -3.93 -1.83
C ILE A 34 -18.96 -5.45 -1.91
N SER A 35 -19.42 -6.08 -3.00
CA SER A 35 -19.29 -7.54 -3.16
C SER A 35 -17.83 -7.97 -3.29
N PHE A 36 -17.04 -7.23 -4.06
CA PHE A 36 -15.60 -7.45 -4.18
C PHE A 36 -14.90 -7.34 -2.81
N ILE A 37 -15.15 -6.29 -2.04
CA ILE A 37 -14.52 -6.09 -0.73
C ILE A 37 -14.88 -7.22 0.24
N ARG A 38 -16.15 -7.63 0.28
CA ARG A 38 -16.58 -8.75 1.14
C ARG A 38 -15.89 -10.06 0.76
N GLN A 39 -15.79 -10.35 -0.53
CA GLN A 39 -15.10 -11.53 -1.03
C GLN A 39 -13.61 -11.49 -0.69
N LEU A 40 -12.96 -10.35 -0.94
CA LEU A 40 -11.56 -10.13 -0.61
C LEU A 40 -11.28 -10.32 0.87
N GLN A 41 -12.11 -9.76 1.76
CA GLN A 41 -11.96 -9.91 3.21
C GLN A 41 -12.10 -11.37 3.66
N LYS A 42 -12.97 -12.15 3.01
CA LYS A 42 -13.08 -13.58 3.27
C LYS A 42 -11.79 -14.31 2.87
N GLU A 43 -11.29 -14.06 1.67
CA GLU A 43 -10.06 -14.68 1.16
C GLU A 43 -8.82 -14.32 1.98
N VAL A 44 -8.73 -13.08 2.45
CA VAL A 44 -7.65 -12.61 3.34
C VAL A 44 -7.68 -13.35 4.68
N LYS A 45 -8.87 -13.61 5.25
CA LYS A 45 -9.02 -14.36 6.51
C LYS A 45 -8.66 -15.84 6.37
N GLU A 46 -8.89 -16.40 5.18
CA GLU A 46 -8.55 -17.78 4.85
C GLU A 46 -7.07 -17.94 4.40
N SER A 47 -6.36 -16.84 4.14
CA SER A 47 -4.96 -16.83 3.68
C SER A 47 -4.01 -17.35 4.76
N ASN A 48 -3.22 -18.38 4.44
CA ASN A 48 -2.27 -19.00 5.36
C ASN A 48 -0.80 -18.66 5.04
N CYS A 49 -0.46 -17.37 5.03
CA CYS A 49 0.92 -16.93 4.77
C CYS A 49 1.94 -17.43 5.81
N LEU A 50 1.54 -17.74 7.04
CA LEU A 50 2.48 -18.12 8.11
C LEU A 50 3.02 -19.55 7.95
N ASP A 51 2.20 -20.47 7.45
CA ASP A 51 2.58 -21.87 7.25
C ASP A 51 3.04 -22.18 5.82
N THR A 52 2.82 -21.27 4.88
CA THR A 52 3.25 -21.42 3.48
C THR A 52 4.77 -21.57 3.40
N PRO A 53 5.32 -22.53 2.62
CA PRO A 53 6.75 -22.65 2.43
C PRO A 53 7.38 -21.34 1.96
N LEU A 54 8.53 -20.95 2.53
CA LEU A 54 9.15 -19.65 2.25
C LEU A 54 9.43 -19.42 0.75
N HIS A 55 9.69 -20.48 -0.04
CA HIS A 55 9.95 -20.36 -1.47
C HIS A 55 8.66 -20.19 -2.32
N GLU A 56 7.49 -20.53 -1.77
CA GLU A 56 6.18 -20.41 -2.42
C GLU A 56 5.40 -19.19 -1.93
N LEU A 57 5.88 -18.55 -0.85
CA LEU A 57 5.18 -17.48 -0.17
C LEU A 57 4.97 -16.27 -1.08
N LYS A 58 3.72 -16.03 -1.45
CA LYS A 58 3.31 -14.86 -2.23
C LYS A 58 3.04 -13.69 -1.29
N VAL A 59 3.79 -12.61 -1.49
CA VAL A 59 3.63 -11.36 -0.74
C VAL A 59 3.62 -10.17 -1.69
N VAL A 60 3.05 -9.07 -1.21
CA VAL A 60 3.22 -7.77 -1.84
C VAL A 60 3.98 -6.86 -0.89
N VAL A 61 5.14 -6.40 -1.31
CA VAL A 61 5.90 -5.40 -0.57
C VAL A 61 5.37 -4.04 -0.97
N PHE A 62 5.09 -3.17 0.00
CA PHE A 62 4.58 -1.83 -0.27
C PHE A 62 5.12 -0.81 0.71
N ASP A 63 4.99 0.45 0.30
CA ASP A 63 5.38 1.63 1.05
C ASP A 63 4.40 2.78 0.73
N LEU A 64 4.34 3.77 1.59
CA LEU A 64 3.46 4.93 1.49
C LEU A 64 4.26 6.21 1.68
N GLU A 65 4.01 7.21 0.82
CA GLU A 65 4.34 8.59 1.15
C GLU A 65 3.11 9.26 1.76
N THR A 66 3.32 10.06 2.80
CA THR A 66 2.25 10.67 3.58
C THR A 66 2.55 12.14 3.90
N THR A 67 1.52 12.91 4.26
CA THR A 67 1.68 14.31 4.69
C THR A 67 2.19 14.45 6.14
N GLY A 68 2.46 13.34 6.83
CA GLY A 68 2.82 13.32 8.25
C GLY A 68 2.68 11.92 8.85
N PHE A 69 2.61 11.80 10.17
CA PHE A 69 2.69 10.49 10.86
C PHE A 69 1.39 10.04 11.52
N TYR A 70 0.37 10.91 11.59
CA TYR A 70 -0.80 10.72 12.43
C TYR A 70 -2.10 10.83 11.61
N PRO A 71 -2.58 9.72 11.03
CA PRO A 71 -3.76 9.74 10.17
C PRO A 71 -5.04 10.13 10.94
N GLU A 72 -5.10 9.87 12.24
CA GLU A 72 -6.20 10.33 13.11
C GLU A 72 -6.19 11.85 13.37
N LYS A 73 -5.08 12.54 13.08
CA LYS A 73 -4.95 14.00 13.19
C LYS A 73 -5.13 14.72 11.85
N GLY A 74 -5.44 13.98 10.78
CA GLY A 74 -5.70 14.54 9.46
C GLY A 74 -4.57 14.32 8.45
N ASP A 75 -3.45 13.69 8.83
CA ASP A 75 -2.42 13.35 7.85
C ASP A 75 -2.95 12.35 6.82
N ARG A 76 -2.55 12.50 5.56
CA ARG A 76 -3.09 11.74 4.42
C ARG A 76 -2.00 10.96 3.71
N VAL A 77 -2.39 9.87 3.06
CA VAL A 77 -1.57 9.20 2.05
C VAL A 77 -1.54 10.06 0.80
N ILE A 78 -0.36 10.29 0.25
CA ILE A 78 -0.13 11.06 -0.99
C ILE A 78 0.44 10.21 -2.12
N SER A 79 1.05 9.06 -1.82
CA SER A 79 1.35 8.04 -2.82
C SER A 79 1.39 6.63 -2.22
N ILE A 80 1.14 5.63 -3.06
CA ILE A 80 1.24 4.22 -2.73
C ILE A 80 2.11 3.55 -3.77
N GLY A 81 3.13 2.81 -3.33
CA GLY A 81 4.00 2.02 -4.19
C GLY A 81 4.06 0.59 -3.72
N ALA A 82 4.00 -0.37 -4.64
CA ALA A 82 4.01 -1.78 -4.28
C ALA A 82 4.60 -2.66 -5.38
N ILE A 83 5.12 -3.82 -4.98
CA ILE A 83 5.73 -4.81 -5.87
C ILE A 83 5.47 -6.23 -5.36
N LYS A 84 5.13 -7.14 -6.28
CA LYS A 84 4.86 -8.54 -5.93
C LYS A 84 6.15 -9.34 -5.80
N MET A 85 6.11 -10.32 -4.90
CA MET A 85 7.19 -11.30 -4.73
C MET A 85 6.63 -12.71 -4.58
N ILE A 86 7.45 -13.69 -4.97
CA ILE A 86 7.26 -15.10 -4.64
C ILE A 86 8.52 -15.58 -3.94
N GLY A 87 8.38 -15.88 -2.65
CA GLY A 87 9.48 -16.11 -1.74
C GLY A 87 10.47 -14.95 -1.76
N HIS A 88 11.73 -15.25 -2.07
CA HIS A 88 12.82 -14.28 -2.13
C HIS A 88 12.91 -13.55 -3.50
N ARG A 89 12.07 -13.91 -4.48
CA ARG A 89 12.17 -13.40 -5.86
C ARG A 89 11.21 -12.26 -6.11
N ILE A 90 11.75 -11.14 -6.60
CA ILE A 90 10.99 -9.98 -7.04
C ILE A 90 10.34 -10.25 -8.39
N LYS A 91 9.08 -9.81 -8.56
CA LYS A 91 8.38 -9.79 -9.84
C LYS A 91 8.44 -8.37 -10.43
N GLU A 92 9.54 -8.04 -11.10
CA GLU A 92 9.84 -6.68 -11.58
C GLU A 92 8.74 -6.04 -12.44
N THR A 93 7.98 -6.84 -13.18
CA THR A 93 6.88 -6.37 -14.04
C THR A 93 5.53 -6.27 -13.31
N GLU A 94 5.45 -6.75 -12.06
CA GLU A 94 4.24 -6.76 -11.26
C GLU A 94 4.34 -5.69 -10.16
N THR A 95 4.27 -4.44 -10.59
CA THR A 95 4.32 -3.25 -9.72
C THR A 95 3.01 -2.48 -9.74
N PHE A 96 2.75 -1.76 -8.66
CA PHE A 96 1.70 -0.77 -8.54
C PHE A 96 2.30 0.54 -8.05
N TYR A 97 1.89 1.65 -8.66
CA TYR A 97 2.23 2.98 -8.17
C TYR A 97 1.07 3.92 -8.50
N SER A 98 0.69 4.73 -7.53
CA SER A 98 -0.28 5.80 -7.75
C SER A 98 -0.07 6.94 -6.76
N LEU A 99 -0.21 8.16 -7.25
CA LEU A 99 -0.42 9.32 -6.40
C LEU A 99 -1.88 9.31 -5.89
N VAL A 100 -2.12 9.98 -4.78
CA VAL A 100 -3.46 10.06 -4.18
C VAL A 100 -3.88 11.51 -4.11
N HIS A 101 -5.07 11.81 -4.64
CA HIS A 101 -5.63 13.15 -4.57
C HIS A 101 -5.69 13.67 -3.13
N SER A 102 -5.12 14.86 -2.93
CA SER A 102 -5.22 15.60 -1.67
C SER A 102 -5.68 17.03 -1.96
N PRO A 103 -6.78 17.50 -1.33
CA PRO A 103 -7.26 18.87 -1.50
C PRO A 103 -6.45 19.89 -0.67
N ASP A 104 -5.65 19.40 0.28
CA ASP A 104 -4.91 20.22 1.25
C ASP A 104 -3.53 20.59 0.69
N SER A 105 -3.01 21.76 1.10
CA SER A 105 -1.66 22.20 0.74
C SER A 105 -0.61 21.25 1.33
N LEU A 106 0.32 20.79 0.51
CA LEU A 106 1.49 20.03 0.94
C LEU A 106 2.54 20.99 1.51
N SER A 107 3.20 20.62 2.62
CA SER A 107 4.31 21.43 3.13
C SER A 107 5.53 21.36 2.21
N ASP A 108 6.30 22.45 2.14
CA ASP A 108 7.53 22.52 1.34
C ASP A 108 8.52 21.41 1.71
N GLU A 109 8.60 21.08 3.00
CA GLU A 109 9.46 20.02 3.54
C GLU A 109 9.12 18.66 2.92
N ILE A 110 7.83 18.31 2.83
CA ILE A 110 7.39 17.03 2.25
C ILE A 110 7.50 17.05 0.74
N SER A 111 7.23 18.18 0.11
CA SER A 111 7.40 18.34 -1.34
C SER A 111 8.86 18.15 -1.75
N VAL A 112 9.81 18.75 -1.03
CA VAL A 112 11.25 18.58 -1.25
C VAL A 112 11.69 17.14 -0.95
N LEU A 113 11.16 16.54 0.11
CA LEU A 113 11.51 15.17 0.49
C LEU A 113 11.09 14.16 -0.58
N THR A 114 9.85 14.25 -1.05
CA THR A 114 9.21 13.24 -1.91
C THR A 114 9.25 13.57 -3.40
N ASN A 115 9.63 14.80 -3.76
CA ASN A 115 9.50 15.39 -5.09
C ASN A 115 8.05 15.41 -5.63
N ILE A 116 7.06 15.34 -4.75
CA ILE A 116 5.64 15.46 -5.10
C ILE A 116 5.21 16.91 -4.92
N THR A 117 4.57 17.49 -5.93
CA THR A 117 4.04 18.86 -5.87
C THR A 117 2.56 18.88 -5.51
N ALA A 118 2.06 20.04 -5.05
CA ALA A 118 0.63 20.22 -4.83
C ALA A 118 -0.18 20.08 -6.14
N GLU A 119 0.39 20.41 -7.29
CA GLU A 119 -0.25 20.26 -8.61
C GLU A 119 -0.39 18.79 -8.99
N ASP A 120 0.64 17.98 -8.74
CA ASP A 120 0.59 16.52 -8.92
C ASP A 120 -0.57 15.92 -8.10
N LEU A 121 -0.71 16.33 -6.83
CA LEU A 121 -1.79 15.85 -5.96
C LEU A 121 -3.18 16.34 -6.37
N GLN A 122 -3.31 17.55 -6.91
CA GLN A 122 -4.59 18.04 -7.41
C GLN A 122 -5.06 17.23 -8.63
N SER A 123 -4.12 16.83 -9.49
CA SER A 123 -4.38 16.05 -10.70
C SER A 123 -4.46 14.53 -10.48
N ALA A 124 -4.04 14.05 -9.30
CA ALA A 124 -4.01 12.63 -8.96
C ALA A 124 -5.43 12.01 -8.86
N PRO A 125 -5.55 10.68 -9.03
CA PRO A 125 -6.83 9.97 -8.86
C PRO A 125 -7.37 10.06 -7.43
N LEU A 126 -8.68 9.87 -7.28
CA LEU A 126 -9.31 9.93 -5.96
C LEU A 126 -8.84 8.79 -5.07
N ALA A 127 -8.70 9.04 -3.76
CA ALA A 127 -8.29 8.04 -2.79
C ALA A 127 -9.15 6.75 -2.83
N SER A 128 -10.45 6.87 -3.11
CA SER A 128 -11.35 5.72 -3.29
C SER A 128 -10.98 4.85 -4.49
N GLU A 129 -10.54 5.46 -5.60
CA GLU A 129 -10.15 4.75 -6.81
C GLU A 129 -8.83 4.03 -6.58
N VAL A 130 -7.83 4.76 -6.07
CA VAL A 130 -6.50 4.22 -5.75
C VAL A 130 -6.59 3.07 -4.76
N LEU A 131 -7.41 3.19 -3.69
CA LEU A 131 -7.57 2.12 -2.71
C LEU A 131 -8.16 0.85 -3.35
N MET A 132 -9.16 1.00 -4.22
CA MET A 132 -9.79 -0.13 -4.90
C MET A 132 -8.82 -0.81 -5.88
N GLU A 133 -8.05 -0.03 -6.64
CA GLU A 133 -7.01 -0.55 -7.53
C GLU A 133 -5.91 -1.26 -6.74
N PHE A 134 -5.47 -0.67 -5.64
CA PHE A 134 -4.50 -1.29 -4.73
C PHE A 134 -5.01 -2.63 -4.21
N PHE A 135 -6.27 -2.71 -3.75
CA PHE A 135 -6.88 -3.97 -3.31
C PHE A 135 -6.99 -5.01 -4.42
N ARG A 136 -7.27 -4.61 -5.65
CA ARG A 136 -7.24 -5.53 -6.81
C ARG A 136 -5.82 -6.02 -7.10
N PHE A 137 -4.83 -5.16 -6.95
CA PHE A 137 -3.43 -5.51 -7.13
C PHE A 137 -2.95 -6.50 -6.06
N VAL A 138 -3.17 -6.20 -4.77
CA VAL A 138 -2.67 -7.02 -3.66
C VAL A 138 -3.42 -8.34 -3.50
N GLN A 139 -4.71 -8.38 -3.86
CA GLN A 139 -5.57 -9.55 -3.67
C GLN A 139 -5.51 -10.03 -2.20
N ASN A 140 -5.54 -11.33 -1.94
CA ASN A 140 -5.47 -11.89 -0.60
C ASN A 140 -4.04 -12.17 -0.09
N HIS A 141 -3.01 -11.66 -0.78
CA HIS A 141 -1.62 -11.85 -0.37
C HIS A 141 -1.31 -11.07 0.92
N ALA A 142 -0.41 -11.62 1.74
CA ALA A 142 0.12 -10.87 2.87
C ALA A 142 0.97 -9.70 2.35
N LEU A 143 0.92 -8.59 3.08
CA LEU A 143 1.71 -7.41 2.77
C LEU A 143 3.00 -7.41 3.56
N VAL A 144 4.03 -6.77 3.02
CA VAL A 144 5.32 -6.57 3.67
C VAL A 144 5.65 -5.08 3.62
N ALA A 145 6.09 -4.53 4.74
CA ALA A 145 6.54 -3.14 4.86
C ALA A 145 7.73 -3.07 5.83
N HIS A 146 8.49 -1.98 5.78
CA HIS A 146 9.55 -1.71 6.74
C HIS A 146 9.04 -0.71 7.79
N HIS A 147 9.01 -1.08 9.06
CA HIS A 147 8.33 -0.33 10.13
C HIS A 147 6.80 -0.23 9.96
N SER A 148 6.16 -1.38 9.78
CA SER A 148 4.75 -1.55 9.33
C SER A 148 3.66 -0.84 10.13
N LYS A 149 3.96 -0.30 11.32
CA LYS A 149 2.98 0.43 12.14
C LYS A 149 2.48 1.68 11.43
N HIS A 150 3.36 2.37 10.70
CA HIS A 150 2.99 3.56 9.94
C HIS A 150 1.95 3.18 8.87
N GLU A 151 2.30 2.24 8.00
CA GLU A 151 1.43 1.79 6.90
C GLU A 151 0.13 1.18 7.43
N GLN A 152 0.19 0.41 8.52
CA GLN A 152 -1.00 -0.18 9.14
C GLN A 152 -1.98 0.91 9.58
N SER A 153 -1.49 1.97 10.22
CA SER A 153 -2.35 3.05 10.72
C SER A 153 -3.02 3.83 9.59
N PHE A 154 -2.26 4.16 8.54
CA PHE A 154 -2.78 4.88 7.37
C PHE A 154 -3.76 4.03 6.56
N MET A 155 -3.42 2.77 6.29
CA MET A 155 -4.32 1.87 5.57
C MET A 155 -5.61 1.60 6.35
N GLN A 156 -5.53 1.46 7.67
CA GLN A 156 -6.71 1.28 8.51
C GLN A 156 -7.61 2.52 8.49
N LYS A 157 -7.03 3.73 8.58
CA LYS A 157 -7.78 4.99 8.51
C LYS A 157 -8.40 5.21 7.14
N MET A 158 -7.61 5.12 6.08
CA MET A 158 -8.05 5.31 4.69
C MET A 158 -9.17 4.33 4.31
N THR A 159 -9.02 3.05 4.68
CA THR A 159 -10.05 2.02 4.45
C THR A 159 -11.34 2.33 5.21
N TRP A 160 -11.23 2.73 6.48
CA TRP A 160 -12.40 3.08 7.27
C TRP A 160 -13.11 4.31 6.73
N ASP A 161 -12.38 5.36 6.39
CA ASP A 161 -12.96 6.63 5.94
C ASP A 161 -13.69 6.46 4.61
N LEU A 162 -13.13 5.69 3.67
CA LEU A 162 -13.67 5.51 2.32
C LEU A 162 -14.72 4.40 2.22
N LEU A 163 -14.52 3.28 2.93
CA LEU A 163 -15.31 2.06 2.75
C LEU A 163 -16.11 1.66 3.98
N LYS A 164 -15.93 2.34 5.12
CA LYS A 164 -16.59 2.03 6.41
C LYS A 164 -16.41 0.57 6.84
N THR A 165 -15.22 0.03 6.58
CA THR A 165 -14.83 -1.34 6.94
C THR A 165 -13.39 -1.40 7.44
N ARG A 166 -12.99 -2.55 7.98
CA ARG A 166 -11.64 -2.75 8.50
C ARG A 166 -10.67 -3.14 7.38
N PHE A 167 -9.43 -2.70 7.51
CA PHE A 167 -8.34 -3.20 6.72
C PHE A 167 -7.91 -4.56 7.32
N GLU A 168 -8.11 -5.64 6.56
CA GLU A 168 -7.97 -7.02 7.07
C GLU A 168 -6.63 -7.66 6.68
N HIS A 169 -5.89 -7.08 5.73
CA HIS A 169 -4.61 -7.63 5.30
C HIS A 169 -3.60 -7.66 6.43
N ARG A 170 -2.93 -8.81 6.58
CA ARG A 170 -1.76 -8.91 7.45
C ARG A 170 -0.61 -8.14 6.82
N ILE A 171 -0.01 -7.25 7.60
CA ILE A 171 1.27 -6.62 7.26
C ILE A 171 2.38 -7.27 8.09
N ILE A 172 3.43 -7.70 7.40
CA ILE A 172 4.63 -8.30 7.94
C ILE A 172 5.72 -7.21 7.97
N ASP A 173 6.25 -6.92 9.15
CA ASP A 173 7.34 -5.93 9.30
C ASP A 173 8.68 -6.60 8.97
N THR A 174 9.50 -6.04 8.08
CA THR A 174 10.83 -6.61 7.80
C THR A 174 11.78 -6.55 9.00
N SER A 175 11.52 -5.69 9.99
CA SER A 175 12.38 -5.47 11.16
C SER A 175 12.62 -6.74 12.00
N PHE A 176 11.64 -7.66 12.10
CA PHE A 176 11.85 -8.89 12.87
C PHE A 176 12.86 -9.81 12.20
N LEU A 177 12.98 -9.77 10.87
CA LEU A 177 13.93 -10.60 10.12
C LEU A 177 15.37 -10.18 10.37
N LEU A 178 15.62 -8.90 10.70
CA LEU A 178 16.96 -8.42 11.08
C LEU A 178 17.52 -9.19 12.28
N ARG A 179 16.63 -9.68 13.16
CA ARG A 179 17.03 -10.49 14.34
C ARG A 179 17.58 -11.86 13.96
N LEU A 180 17.38 -12.32 12.73
CA LEU A 180 18.02 -13.53 12.23
C LEU A 180 19.53 -13.36 12.07
N SER A 181 20.02 -12.17 11.71
CA SER A 181 21.46 -11.90 11.64
C SER A 181 22.01 -11.47 13.00
N ASN A 182 21.31 -10.59 13.72
CA ASN A 182 21.70 -10.14 15.05
C ASN A 182 20.48 -10.04 15.98
N PRO A 183 20.34 -10.97 16.94
CA PRO A 183 19.20 -11.01 17.88
C PRO A 183 18.94 -9.72 18.67
N SER A 184 19.96 -8.87 18.83
CA SER A 184 19.89 -7.62 19.60
C SER A 184 19.26 -6.45 18.82
N ILE A 185 19.16 -6.56 17.49
CA ILE A 185 18.55 -5.52 16.66
C ILE A 185 17.04 -5.48 16.94
N LYS A 186 16.52 -4.33 17.33
CA LYS A 186 15.07 -4.12 17.48
C LYS A 186 14.45 -3.62 16.18
N SER A 187 15.07 -2.58 15.61
CA SER A 187 14.74 -2.00 14.32
C SER A 187 15.94 -1.16 13.87
N LEU A 188 16.06 -0.93 12.57
CA LEU A 188 17.05 -0.06 11.95
C LEU A 188 16.36 0.72 10.83
N PRO A 189 16.79 1.96 10.52
CA PRO A 189 16.29 2.68 9.35
C PRO A 189 16.56 1.92 8.05
N LEU A 190 15.71 2.14 7.04
CA LEU A 190 15.77 1.44 5.76
C LEU A 190 17.16 1.57 5.11
N GLU A 191 17.75 2.77 5.17
CA GLU A 191 19.08 3.09 4.65
C GLU A 191 20.16 2.22 5.26
N VAL A 192 20.07 2.00 6.58
CA VAL A 192 21.06 1.23 7.33
C VAL A 192 20.97 -0.23 6.93
N VAL A 193 19.76 -0.78 6.83
CA VAL A 193 19.56 -2.17 6.40
C VAL A 193 19.99 -2.36 4.95
N CYS A 194 19.64 -1.44 4.04
CA CYS A 194 20.10 -1.49 2.65
C CYS A 194 21.64 -1.54 2.58
N LYS A 195 22.33 -0.68 3.33
CA LYS A 195 23.78 -0.66 3.37
C LYS A 195 24.38 -1.95 3.92
N GLU A 196 23.80 -2.51 5.00
CA GLU A 196 24.24 -3.80 5.58
C GLU A 196 24.06 -4.97 4.60
N CYS A 197 22.99 -4.95 3.80
CA CYS A 197 22.73 -5.97 2.78
C CYS A 197 23.47 -5.73 1.45
N GLY A 198 24.23 -4.65 1.31
CA GLY A 198 24.90 -4.28 0.05
C GLY A 198 23.92 -3.87 -1.07
N ILE A 199 22.73 -3.38 -0.70
CA ILE A 199 21.69 -2.91 -1.63
C ILE A 199 21.97 -1.46 -1.98
N GLU A 200 22.04 -1.16 -3.27
CA GLU A 200 22.16 0.21 -3.76
C GLU A 200 20.86 0.98 -3.50
N ILE A 201 20.99 2.11 -2.82
CA ILE A 201 19.86 2.97 -2.50
C ILE A 201 19.56 3.86 -3.71
N THR A 202 18.42 3.62 -4.36
CA THR A 202 17.94 4.41 -5.50
C THR A 202 16.51 4.88 -5.26
N ASN A 203 16.18 6.07 -5.77
CA ASN A 203 14.83 6.65 -5.76
C ASN A 203 14.16 6.64 -4.37
N ARG A 204 14.86 7.19 -3.37
CA ARG A 204 14.34 7.29 -2.00
C ARG A 204 13.27 8.34 -1.85
N HIS A 205 12.42 8.13 -0.85
CA HIS A 205 11.25 8.98 -0.59
C HIS A 205 10.30 9.01 -1.79
N HIS A 206 10.23 7.88 -2.48
CA HIS A 206 9.27 7.60 -3.51
C HIS A 206 8.69 6.23 -3.18
N ALA A 207 7.38 6.13 -2.96
CA ALA A 207 6.77 4.92 -2.43
C ALA A 207 7.12 3.64 -3.22
N LEU A 208 7.19 3.68 -4.55
CA LEU A 208 7.62 2.48 -5.31
C LEU A 208 9.13 2.19 -5.17
N GLY A 209 9.95 3.22 -5.01
CA GLY A 209 11.39 3.07 -4.78
C GLY A 209 11.66 2.42 -3.43
N ASP A 210 11.03 2.94 -2.37
CA ASP A 210 11.14 2.42 -1.01
C ASP A 210 10.52 1.00 -0.90
N ALA A 211 9.42 0.73 -1.61
CA ALA A 211 8.87 -0.63 -1.73
C ALA A 211 9.85 -1.61 -2.41
N LYS A 212 10.58 -1.18 -3.46
CA LYS A 212 11.60 -2.01 -4.13
C LYS A 212 12.81 -2.26 -3.23
N LEU A 213 13.29 -1.26 -2.51
CA LEU A 213 14.37 -1.44 -1.54
C LEU A 213 13.96 -2.40 -0.42
N THR A 214 12.74 -2.24 0.10
CA THR A 214 12.16 -3.15 1.07
C THR A 214 12.02 -4.57 0.49
N ALA A 215 11.72 -4.71 -0.79
CA ALA A 215 11.64 -6.01 -1.46
C ALA A 215 12.99 -6.71 -1.56
N HIS A 216 14.07 -5.97 -1.83
CA HIS A 216 15.43 -6.52 -1.77
C HIS A 216 15.81 -6.95 -0.36
N ILE A 217 15.48 -6.16 0.66
CA ILE A 217 15.69 -6.53 2.08
C ILE A 217 14.91 -7.80 2.41
N TRP A 218 13.62 -7.84 2.07
CA TRP A 218 12.78 -9.03 2.27
C TRP A 218 13.41 -10.26 1.62
N GLY A 219 13.80 -10.15 0.34
CA GLY A 219 14.44 -11.25 -0.39
C GLY A 219 15.72 -11.75 0.28
N HIS A 220 16.61 -10.84 0.67
CA HIS A 220 17.87 -11.15 1.36
C HIS A 220 17.62 -11.94 2.65
N TYR A 221 16.73 -11.46 3.52
CA TYR A 221 16.49 -12.12 4.79
C TYR A 221 15.64 -13.39 4.68
N LEU A 222 14.77 -13.50 3.66
CA LEU A 222 14.03 -14.73 3.41
C LEU A 222 14.98 -15.84 2.94
N GLU A 223 15.94 -15.51 2.09
CA GLU A 223 17.01 -16.43 1.67
C GLU A 223 17.87 -16.86 2.88
N LEU A 224 18.26 -15.91 3.75
CA LEU A 224 18.95 -16.22 5.00
C LEU A 224 18.13 -17.17 5.90
N ALA A 225 16.82 -16.94 6.03
CA ALA A 225 15.94 -17.80 6.81
C ALA A 225 15.91 -19.23 6.22
N GLN A 226 15.83 -19.37 4.91
CA GLN A 226 15.88 -20.66 4.23
C GLN A 226 17.22 -21.37 4.44
N MET A 227 18.34 -20.65 4.33
CA MET A 227 19.68 -21.19 4.59
C MET A 227 19.84 -21.67 6.05
N LYS A 228 19.15 -21.04 7.00
CA LYS A 228 19.09 -21.46 8.41
C LYS A 228 18.14 -22.64 8.64
N GLY A 229 17.45 -23.12 7.61
CA GLY A 229 16.58 -24.29 7.66
C GLY A 229 15.13 -24.01 8.05
N TYR A 230 14.71 -22.74 8.15
CA TYR A 230 13.31 -22.41 8.42
C TYR A 230 12.45 -22.68 7.17
N LYS A 231 11.33 -23.36 7.36
CA LYS A 231 10.43 -23.78 6.28
C LYS A 231 9.40 -22.73 5.95
N ASN A 232 8.90 -22.00 6.96
CA ASN A 232 7.84 -21.01 6.83
C ASN A 232 8.02 -19.88 7.87
N LEU A 233 7.18 -18.84 7.80
CA LEU A 233 7.29 -17.70 8.71
C LEU A 233 6.97 -18.07 10.16
N ARG A 234 6.09 -19.06 10.40
CA ARG A 234 5.75 -19.52 11.75
C ARG A 234 7.00 -19.98 12.50
N GLU A 235 7.82 -20.83 11.88
CA GLU A 235 9.06 -21.31 12.50
C GLU A 235 10.03 -20.16 12.83
N VAL A 236 10.10 -19.14 11.96
CA VAL A 236 10.91 -17.94 12.21
C VAL A 236 10.39 -17.17 13.43
N TYR A 237 9.08 -16.90 13.49
CA TYR A 237 8.47 -16.21 14.63
C TYR A 237 8.66 -16.97 15.95
N GLU A 238 8.45 -18.29 15.93
CA GLU A 238 8.62 -19.15 17.11
C GLU A 238 10.06 -19.16 17.61
N TYR A 239 11.04 -19.20 16.70
CA TYR A 239 12.45 -19.08 17.07
C TYR A 239 12.75 -17.72 17.71
N LEU A 240 12.32 -16.63 17.07
CA LEU A 240 12.59 -15.27 17.54
C LEU A 240 11.88 -14.92 18.86
N ALA A 241 10.80 -15.61 19.18
CA ALA A 241 10.11 -15.52 20.47
C ALA A 241 10.90 -16.22 21.60
N LYS A 242 11.66 -17.27 21.30
CA LYS A 242 12.49 -18.01 22.28
C LYS A 242 13.79 -17.30 22.63
N ILE A 243 14.35 -16.55 21.69
CA ILE A 243 15.60 -15.78 21.89
C ILE A 243 15.34 -14.34 22.36
N ARG A 244 14.17 -14.09 22.96
CA ARG A 244 13.75 -12.77 23.43
C ARG A 244 14.14 -12.56 24.88
#